data_AF-A0A527ZEY8-F1
#
_entry.id   AF-A0A527ZEY8-F1
#
_cell.length_a   1.000
_cell.length_b   1.000
_cell.length_c   1.000
_cell.angle_alpha   90.00
_cell.angle_beta   90.00
_cell.angle_gamma   90.00
#
_symmetry.space_group_name_H-M   'P 1'
#
loop_
_entity.id
_entity.type
_entity.pdbx_description
1 polymer ?
#
loop_
_entity_poly.entity_id
_entity_poly.type
_entity_poly.pdbx_seq_one_letter_code
_entity_poly.pdbx_strand_id
1 'polypeptide(L)'
;LLKHRLRGLECLNALSLGQHLPPRLFAPEKRGVRLSFVLRALDGSLAGAPHRELAEVLIGQRRVHADWADPRDHLRDRIRRAVS
;
A
#
# COMPACT_ATOMS: atom_id res chain seq x y z
N LEU A 1 -17.33 -23.79 -2.04
CA LEU A 1 -17.39 -23.53 -0.58
C LEU A 1 -16.40 -24.38 0.22
N LEU A 2 -16.45 -25.72 0.16
CA LEU A 2 -15.55 -26.60 0.94
C LEU A 2 -14.05 -26.37 0.63
N LYS A 3 -13.68 -26.26 -0.65
CA LYS A 3 -12.29 -26.01 -1.09
C LYS A 3 -11.70 -24.69 -0.57
N HIS A 4 -12.51 -23.62 -0.49
CA HIS A 4 -12.07 -22.34 0.06
C HIS A 4 -11.84 -22.41 1.57
N ARG A 5 -12.70 -23.15 2.30
CA ARG A 5 -12.52 -23.38 3.73
C ARG A 5 -11.25 -24.20 4.02
N LEU A 6 -11.02 -25.27 3.26
CA LEU A 6 -9.80 -26.07 3.38
C LEU A 6 -8.55 -25.21 3.12
N ARG A 7 -8.57 -24.39 2.06
CA ARG A 7 -7.46 -23.48 1.76
C ARG A 7 -7.24 -22.44 2.86
N GLY A 8 -8.31 -21.91 3.44
CA GLY A 8 -8.23 -21.00 4.59
C GLY A 8 -7.58 -21.66 5.81
N LEU A 9 -7.95 -22.91 6.12
CA LEU A 9 -7.34 -23.68 7.21
C LEU A 9 -5.86 -23.99 6.96
N GLU A 10 -5.47 -24.32 5.72
CA GLU A 10 -4.06 -24.50 5.34
C GLU A 10 -3.26 -23.21 5.56
N CYS A 11 -3.80 -22.05 5.17
CA CYS A 11 -3.16 -20.75 5.42
C CYS A 11 -3.04 -20.44 6.92
N LEU A 12 -4.12 -20.66 7.69
CA LEU A 12 -4.12 -20.45 9.13
C LEU A 12 -3.10 -21.34 9.84
N ASN A 13 -2.99 -22.61 9.44
CA ASN A 13 -2.00 -23.53 10.00
C ASN A 13 -0.56 -23.08 9.69
N ALA A 14 -0.30 -22.64 8.46
CA ALA A 14 1.01 -22.11 8.09
C ALA A 14 1.40 -20.88 8.91
N LEU A 15 0.44 -19.98 9.19
CA LEU A 15 0.64 -18.80 10.04
C LEU A 15 0.88 -19.19 11.51
N SER A 16 0.06 -20.09 12.05
CA SER A 16 0.12 -20.52 13.46
C SER A 16 1.43 -21.22 13.81
N LEU A 17 1.95 -22.03 12.88
CA LEU A 17 3.19 -22.78 13.07
C LEU A 17 4.45 -21.95 12.80
N GLY A 18 4.32 -20.65 12.50
CA GLY A 18 5.46 -19.78 12.19
C GLY A 18 6.27 -20.24 10.97
N GLN A 19 5.65 -21.01 10.06
CA GLN A 19 6.32 -21.51 8.88
C GLN A 19 6.55 -20.37 7.87
N HIS A 20 7.55 -20.53 7.00
CA HIS A 20 7.66 -19.69 5.81
C HIS A 20 6.35 -19.73 5.02
N LEU A 21 5.84 -18.56 4.63
CA LEU A 21 4.59 -18.42 3.89
C LEU A 21 4.74 -19.07 2.49
N PRO A 22 4.13 -20.25 2.24
CA PRO A 22 4.36 -20.93 0.97
C PRO A 22 3.71 -20.14 -0.18
N PRO A 23 4.41 -19.88 -1.29
CA PRO A 23 3.86 -19.08 -2.41
C PRO A 23 2.55 -19.63 -2.99
N ARG A 24 2.31 -20.95 -2.90
CA ARG A 24 1.03 -21.56 -3.32
C ARG A 24 -0.16 -21.11 -2.47
N LEU A 25 0.07 -20.81 -1.20
CA LEU A 25 -0.94 -20.41 -0.22
C LEU A 25 -1.05 -18.89 -0.14
N PHE A 26 0.07 -18.20 -0.30
CA PHE A 26 0.20 -16.74 -0.19
C PHE A 26 0.73 -16.17 -1.50
N ALA A 27 -0.08 -16.24 -2.55
CA ALA A 27 0.25 -15.59 -3.81
C ALA A 27 0.35 -14.06 -3.60
N PRO A 28 1.29 -13.36 -4.26
CA PRO A 28 1.37 -11.92 -4.19
C PRO A 28 0.02 -11.27 -4.53
N GLU A 29 -0.43 -10.34 -3.68
CA GLU A 29 -1.64 -9.58 -3.95
C GLU A 29 -1.40 -8.69 -5.18
N LYS A 30 -2.25 -8.82 -6.20
CA LYS A 30 -2.12 -8.07 -7.46
C LYS A 30 -2.09 -6.56 -7.23
N ARG A 31 -2.75 -6.10 -6.18
CA ARG A 31 -2.83 -4.69 -5.78
C ARG A 31 -1.74 -4.28 -4.78
N GLY A 32 -0.77 -5.16 -4.48
CA GLY A 32 0.22 -4.98 -3.42
C GLY A 32 0.94 -3.64 -3.49
N VAL A 33 1.50 -3.28 -4.65
CA VAL A 33 2.19 -1.98 -4.85
C VAL A 33 1.30 -0.80 -4.50
N ARG A 34 0.02 -0.83 -4.90
CA ARG A 34 -0.94 0.25 -4.61
C ARG A 34 -1.29 0.27 -3.12
N LEU A 35 -1.52 -0.89 -2.51
CA LEU A 35 -1.84 -0.99 -1.09
C LEU A 35 -0.67 -0.54 -0.22
N SER A 36 0.56 -0.92 -0.55
CA SER A 36 1.78 -0.42 0.12
C SER A 36 1.90 1.10 0.01
N PHE A 37 1.58 1.69 -1.15
CA PHE A 37 1.56 3.14 -1.31
C PHE A 37 0.53 3.81 -0.37
N VAL A 38 -0.70 3.26 -0.33
CA VAL A 38 -1.78 3.76 0.53
C VAL A 38 -1.43 3.65 2.00
N LEU A 39 -0.95 2.48 2.44
CA LEU A 39 -0.58 2.26 3.85
C LEU A 39 0.54 3.23 4.29
N ARG A 40 1.59 3.39 3.48
CA ARG A 40 2.67 4.34 3.81
C ARG A 40 2.21 5.80 3.82
N ALA A 41 1.28 6.18 2.94
CA ALA A 41 0.70 7.52 2.95
C ALA A 41 -0.16 7.73 4.21
N LEU A 42 -0.95 6.72 4.59
CA LEU A 42 -1.77 6.75 5.79
C LEU A 42 -0.92 6.83 7.06
N ASP A 43 0.13 6.02 7.18
CA ASP A 43 1.05 6.03 8.32
C ASP A 43 1.64 7.43 8.52
N GLY A 44 2.11 8.07 7.44
CA GLY A 44 2.66 9.41 7.52
C GLY A 44 1.61 10.49 7.82
N SER A 45 0.39 10.37 7.28
CA SER A 45 -0.72 11.25 7.61
C SER A 45 -1.11 11.17 9.08
N LEU A 46 -1.19 9.95 9.63
CA LEU A 46 -1.45 9.71 11.05
C LEU A 46 -0.34 10.24 11.95
N ALA A 47 0.92 10.27 11.46
CA ALA A 47 2.04 10.92 12.12
C ALA A 47 2.02 12.46 11.99
N GLY A 48 1.03 13.04 11.30
CA GLY A 48 0.86 14.48 11.14
C GLY A 48 1.66 15.09 9.98
N ALA A 49 2.26 14.28 9.10
CA ALA A 49 3.04 14.79 7.99
C ALA A 49 2.14 15.46 6.93
N PRO A 50 2.54 16.63 6.38
CA PRO A 50 1.77 17.31 5.36
C PRO A 50 1.80 16.54 4.03
N HIS A 51 0.72 16.65 3.24
CA HIS A 51 0.61 15.93 1.95
C HIS A 51 1.80 16.12 1.01
N ARG A 52 2.43 17.30 1.01
CA ARG A 52 3.59 17.59 0.17
C ARG A 52 4.80 16.75 0.58
N GLU A 53 5.07 16.65 1.88
CA GLU A 53 6.16 15.81 2.41
C GLU A 53 5.91 14.33 2.11
N LEU A 54 4.67 13.86 2.30
CA LEU A 54 4.27 12.50 1.89
C LEU A 54 4.54 12.25 0.40
N ALA A 55 4.22 13.21 -0.46
CA ALA A 55 4.49 13.11 -1.89
C ALA A 55 6.00 13.03 -2.16
N GLU A 56 6.79 13.87 -1.50
CA GLU A 56 8.25 13.91 -1.68
C GLU A 56 8.90 12.58 -1.31
N VAL A 57 8.44 11.95 -0.22
CA VAL A 57 8.93 10.64 0.24
C VAL A 57 8.44 9.48 -0.65
N LEU A 58 7.18 9.49 -1.10
CA LEU A 58 6.57 8.36 -1.81
C LEU A 58 6.75 8.40 -3.33
N ILE A 59 6.91 9.59 -3.91
CA ILE A 59 6.97 9.83 -5.35
C ILE A 59 8.33 10.39 -5.76
N GLY A 60 8.98 11.14 -4.87
CA GLY A 60 10.31 11.71 -5.09
C GLY A 60 10.28 13.24 -5.19
N GLN A 61 11.24 13.88 -4.52
CA GLN A 61 11.36 15.34 -4.42
C GLN A 61 11.38 16.05 -5.76
N ARG A 62 12.17 15.56 -6.74
CA ARG A 62 12.31 16.21 -8.05
C ARG A 62 10.97 16.34 -8.77
N ARG A 63 10.17 15.28 -8.76
CA ARG A 63 8.87 15.26 -9.46
C ARG A 63 7.84 16.13 -8.73
N VAL A 64 7.79 16.04 -7.40
CA VAL A 64 6.90 16.89 -6.61
C VAL A 64 7.25 18.37 -6.81
N HIS A 65 8.53 18.73 -6.82
CA HIS A 65 8.92 20.12 -7.04
C HIS A 65 8.47 20.66 -8.41
N ALA A 66 8.57 19.85 -9.47
CA ALA A 66 8.16 20.23 -10.81
C ALA A 66 6.62 20.33 -10.95
N ASP A 67 5.89 19.36 -10.39
CA ASP A 67 4.51 19.09 -10.80
C ASP A 67 3.46 19.32 -9.68
N TRP A 68 3.86 19.71 -8.46
CA TRP A 68 2.93 19.81 -7.31
C TRP A 68 1.74 20.76 -7.49
N ALA A 69 1.92 21.78 -8.33
CA ALA A 69 0.91 22.77 -8.68
C ALA A 69 0.32 22.56 -10.07
N ASP A 70 0.77 21.56 -10.83
CA ASP A 70 0.25 21.29 -12.17
C ASP A 70 -1.20 20.79 -12.08
N PRO A 71 -2.19 21.52 -12.63
CA PRO A 71 -3.57 21.07 -12.67
C PRO A 71 -3.77 19.78 -13.46
N ARG A 72 -2.80 19.36 -14.29
CA ARG A 72 -2.87 18.17 -15.15
C ARG A 72 -2.20 16.94 -14.56
N ASP A 73 -1.22 17.11 -13.65
CA ASP A 73 -0.59 16.01 -12.90
C ASP A 73 -1.08 16.04 -11.46
N HIS A 74 -2.15 15.30 -11.17
CA HIS A 74 -2.82 15.35 -9.88
C HIS A 74 -2.06 14.61 -8.76
N LEU A 75 -0.77 14.92 -8.54
CA LEU A 75 0.05 14.37 -7.45
C LEU A 75 -0.60 14.60 -6.08
N ARG A 76 -1.10 15.82 -5.87
CA ARG A 76 -1.81 16.17 -4.64
C ARG A 76 -3.07 15.33 -4.44
N ASP A 77 -3.83 15.11 -5.50
CA ASP A 77 -5.06 14.30 -5.44
C ASP A 77 -4.76 12.82 -5.21
N ARG A 78 -3.66 12.31 -5.79
CA ARG A 78 -3.21 10.94 -5.54
C ARG A 78 -2.86 10.70 -4.07
N ILE A 79 -2.21 11.66 -3.42
CA ILE A 79 -1.93 11.61 -1.98
C ILE A 79 -3.23 11.76 -1.19
N ARG A 80 -4.09 12.72 -1.53
CA ARG A 80 -5.39 12.91 -0.88
C ARG A 80 -6.22 11.61 -0.89
N ARG A 81 -6.36 10.96 -2.05
CA ARG A 81 -7.08 9.67 -2.19
C ARG A 81 -6.43 8.49 -1.47
N ALA A 82 -5.17 8.62 -1.07
CA ALA A 82 -4.50 7.59 -0.29
C ALA A 82 -4.74 7.74 1.22
N VAL A 83 -5.21 8.90 1.68
CA VAL A 83 -5.38 9.21 3.11
C VAL A 83 -6.80 9.66 3.48
N SER A 84 -7.66 9.89 2.49
CA SER A 84 -9.11 10.17 2.61
C SER A 84 -9.91 8.93 2.23
#